data_AF-A0A9P0PR12-F1
#
_entry.id   AF-A0A9P0PR12-F1
#
_cell.length_a   1.000
_cell.length_b   1.000
_cell.length_c   1.000
_cell.angle_alpha   90.00
_cell.angle_beta   90.00
_cell.angle_gamma   90.00
#
_symmetry.space_group_name_H-M   'P 1'
#
loop_
_entity.id
_entity.type
_entity.pdbx_description
1 polymer ?
#
loop_
_entity_poly.entity_id
_entity_poly.type
_entity_poly.pdbx_seq_one_letter_code
_entity_poly.pdbx_strand_id
1 'polypeptide(L)'
;MINALASPCGVVMSTQGHTMTVIATDGENVNPRTVEAITSYSGERYDFILVANQAPGRYWMQFYATDNCEEYKITQFAILQYNARPSRLLGSPSSYDQLKNEKKLTLNPPLKTCADDLPDGVCVSSLRSSKSVQTDVLKQIPDIKMYMAYNFSLFEPGELFVPNTYTKYAVFLPGPYIVSSFMNHLSFSFPPAPLLTQYQDVADKTCNMDNIPRGCSSNSIRNCSCTHVVYIPLGAVVEIVFIDEVAFDDAHAFHLHGYAYHVLGMGSPGDFGLQKLDRDLVIRLDQQGRLKRNFVRPPSKDTLVVPNQGYSVIRFKADNPGSWLFHCHYEVHTLVGMAFVVQVGDPSDLPPVPDGFPRCGNFLPNRLDETLRTKEW
;
A
#
# COMPACT_ATOMS: atom_id res chain seq x y z
N MET A 1 -12.96 -12.56 0.47
CA MET A 1 -11.53 -12.93 0.41
C MET A 1 -10.74 -11.85 1.14
N ILE A 2 -9.83 -12.22 2.03
CA ILE A 2 -8.99 -11.30 2.80
C ILE A 2 -7.55 -11.73 2.61
N ASN A 3 -6.67 -10.83 2.15
CA ASN A 3 -5.24 -11.10 2.14
C ASN A 3 -4.59 -10.49 3.39
N ALA A 4 -4.28 -11.38 4.33
CA ALA A 4 -3.62 -11.06 5.60
C ALA A 4 -2.12 -11.47 5.61
N LEU A 5 -1.49 -11.56 4.45
CA LEU A 5 -0.07 -11.87 4.37
C LEU A 5 0.79 -10.72 4.91
N ALA A 6 1.87 -11.06 5.61
CA ALA A 6 2.89 -10.11 6.04
C ALA A 6 4.05 -9.98 5.04
N SER A 7 3.86 -10.42 3.79
CA SER A 7 4.89 -10.44 2.73
C SER A 7 4.45 -9.59 1.53
N PRO A 8 5.37 -9.20 0.62
CA PRO A 8 5.04 -8.44 -0.59
C PRO A 8 4.45 -9.34 -1.69
N CYS A 9 4.13 -10.60 -1.39
CA CYS A 9 3.58 -11.53 -2.38
C CYS A 9 2.16 -11.11 -2.79
N GLY A 10 1.95 -10.90 -4.09
CA GLY A 10 0.61 -10.99 -4.66
C GLY A 10 0.09 -12.44 -4.54
N VAL A 11 -1.21 -12.61 -4.32
CA VAL A 11 -1.85 -13.93 -4.36
C VAL A 11 -2.97 -13.90 -5.38
N VAL A 12 -2.90 -14.79 -6.35
CA VAL A 12 -3.96 -14.98 -7.35
C VAL A 12 -4.84 -16.15 -6.93
N MET A 13 -6.14 -15.90 -6.79
CA MET A 13 -7.16 -16.88 -6.48
C MET A 13 -8.02 -17.17 -7.72
N SER A 14 -8.28 -18.46 -7.99
CA SER A 14 -9.30 -18.89 -8.96
C SER A 14 -10.01 -20.15 -8.48
N THR A 15 -11.21 -20.43 -9.01
CA THR A 15 -11.95 -21.66 -8.70
C THR A 15 -12.23 -22.43 -9.98
N GLN A 16 -11.86 -23.72 -10.01
CA GLN A 16 -11.93 -24.56 -11.20
C GLN A 16 -13.35 -24.58 -11.79
N GLY A 17 -13.49 -24.15 -13.05
CA GLY A 17 -14.76 -24.15 -13.77
C GLY A 17 -15.78 -23.12 -13.27
N HIS A 18 -15.37 -22.14 -12.47
CA HIS A 18 -16.26 -21.11 -11.92
C HIS A 18 -15.69 -19.72 -12.19
N THR A 19 -16.58 -18.80 -12.56
CA THR A 19 -16.30 -17.37 -12.53
C THR A 19 -16.71 -16.79 -11.16
N MET A 20 -16.18 -15.61 -10.86
CA MET A 20 -16.47 -14.84 -9.65
C MET A 20 -16.97 -13.46 -10.05
N THR A 21 -18.16 -13.09 -9.60
CA THR A 21 -18.70 -11.73 -9.79
C THR A 21 -18.32 -10.88 -8.59
N VAL A 22 -17.31 -10.04 -8.75
CA VAL A 22 -16.84 -9.12 -7.71
C VAL A 22 -17.88 -8.02 -7.49
N ILE A 23 -18.25 -7.81 -6.23
CA ILE A 23 -19.31 -6.88 -5.81
C ILE A 23 -18.82 -5.83 -4.80
N ALA A 24 -17.70 -6.07 -4.13
CA ALA A 24 -17.07 -5.08 -3.27
C ALA A 24 -15.55 -5.28 -3.21
N THR A 25 -14.84 -4.20 -2.91
CA THR A 25 -13.42 -4.20 -2.57
C THR A 25 -13.19 -3.31 -1.35
N ASP A 26 -12.40 -3.79 -0.39
CA ASP A 26 -12.08 -3.13 0.87
C ASP A 26 -13.32 -2.66 1.68
N GLY A 27 -14.43 -3.38 1.56
CA GLY A 27 -15.70 -3.04 2.22
C GLY A 27 -16.57 -2.04 1.45
N GLU A 28 -16.12 -1.58 0.29
CA GLU A 28 -16.87 -0.65 -0.56
C GLU A 28 -17.46 -1.31 -1.79
N ASN A 29 -18.76 -1.10 -1.99
CA ASN A 29 -19.53 -1.71 -3.07
C ASN A 29 -19.09 -1.17 -4.44
N VAL A 30 -18.87 -2.08 -5.37
CA VAL A 30 -18.58 -1.79 -6.77
C VAL A 30 -19.65 -2.38 -7.69
N ASN A 31 -19.84 -1.76 -8.85
CA ASN A 31 -20.69 -2.32 -9.88
C ASN A 31 -20.18 -3.72 -10.22
N PRO A 32 -21.07 -4.73 -10.24
CA PRO A 32 -20.67 -6.11 -10.40
C PRO A 32 -19.77 -6.33 -11.61
N ARG A 33 -18.62 -6.96 -11.39
CA ARG A 33 -17.68 -7.32 -12.46
C ARG A 33 -17.32 -8.78 -12.36
N THR A 34 -17.69 -9.55 -13.39
CA THR A 34 -17.37 -10.98 -13.48
C THR A 34 -15.96 -11.17 -14.01
N VAL A 35 -15.16 -11.95 -13.29
CA VAL A 35 -13.77 -12.32 -13.58
C VAL A 35 -13.56 -13.81 -13.31
N GLU A 36 -12.45 -14.36 -13.79
CA GLU A 36 -12.06 -15.76 -13.60
C GLU A 36 -11.04 -15.93 -12.48
N ALA A 37 -10.27 -14.88 -12.21
CA ALA A 37 -9.31 -14.83 -11.12
C ALA A 37 -9.29 -13.44 -10.46
N ILE A 38 -8.83 -13.40 -9.21
CA ILE A 38 -8.62 -12.18 -8.44
C ILE A 38 -7.21 -12.22 -7.86
N THR A 39 -6.40 -11.22 -8.17
CA THR A 39 -5.16 -10.97 -7.43
C THR A 39 -5.48 -10.08 -6.24
N SER A 40 -4.90 -10.41 -5.09
CA SER A 40 -5.00 -9.60 -3.89
C SER A 40 -3.63 -9.41 -3.29
N TYR A 41 -3.37 -8.20 -2.78
CA TYR A 41 -2.17 -7.85 -2.03
C TYR A 41 -2.49 -7.69 -0.54
N SER A 42 -1.46 -7.66 0.30
CA SER A 42 -1.62 -7.50 1.75
C SER A 42 -2.51 -6.29 2.09
N GLY A 43 -3.49 -6.50 2.96
CA GLY A 43 -4.45 -5.49 3.39
C GLY A 43 -5.71 -5.39 2.52
N GLU A 44 -5.70 -5.93 1.29
CA GLU A 44 -6.86 -5.89 0.42
C GLU A 44 -7.92 -6.93 0.78
N ARG A 45 -9.19 -6.57 0.51
CA ARG A 45 -10.34 -7.46 0.64
C ARG A 45 -11.20 -7.40 -0.62
N TYR A 46 -11.76 -8.54 -0.99
CA TYR A 46 -12.68 -8.65 -2.13
C TYR A 46 -13.88 -9.52 -1.74
N ASP A 47 -15.07 -8.99 -1.98
CA ASP A 47 -16.31 -9.76 -1.90
C ASP A 47 -16.80 -10.09 -3.30
N PHE A 48 -17.18 -11.34 -3.50
CA PHE A 48 -17.65 -11.83 -4.78
C PHE A 48 -18.75 -12.87 -4.61
N ILE A 49 -19.57 -12.98 -5.64
CA ILE A 49 -20.57 -14.03 -5.79
C ILE A 49 -19.97 -15.11 -6.67
N LEU A 50 -19.94 -16.34 -6.16
CA LEU A 50 -19.64 -17.53 -6.94
C LEU A 50 -20.94 -18.31 -7.15
N VAL A 51 -21.32 -18.55 -8.40
CA VAL A 51 -22.53 -19.31 -8.72
C VAL A 51 -22.16 -20.78 -8.88
N ALA A 52 -22.70 -21.63 -8.01
CA ALA A 52 -22.46 -23.07 -8.03
C ALA A 52 -23.26 -23.78 -9.16
N ASN A 53 -22.91 -23.51 -10.42
CA ASN A 53 -23.62 -23.94 -11.61
C ASN A 53 -23.01 -25.16 -12.34
N GLN A 54 -21.96 -25.76 -11.78
CA GLN A 54 -21.31 -26.92 -12.37
C GLN A 54 -22.03 -28.24 -11.97
N ALA A 55 -21.65 -29.36 -12.59
CA ALA A 55 -22.20 -30.67 -12.20
C ALA A 55 -21.94 -30.99 -10.71
N PRO A 56 -22.81 -31.73 -10.00
CA PRO A 56 -22.55 -32.17 -8.64
C PRO A 56 -21.17 -32.81 -8.43
N GLY A 57 -20.31 -32.17 -7.63
CA GLY A 57 -18.94 -32.66 -7.47
C GLY A 57 -18.07 -31.80 -6.55
N ARG A 58 -16.77 -32.04 -6.66
CA ARG A 58 -15.69 -31.30 -5.99
C ARG A 58 -14.92 -30.50 -7.02
N TYR A 59 -14.53 -29.29 -6.63
CA TYR A 59 -13.77 -28.36 -7.45
C TYR A 59 -12.62 -27.77 -6.64
N TRP A 60 -11.46 -27.61 -7.28
CA TRP A 60 -10.34 -26.94 -6.63
C TRP A 60 -10.55 -25.42 -6.60
N MET A 61 -10.46 -24.84 -5.42
CA MET A 61 -10.08 -23.43 -5.25
C MET A 61 -8.56 -23.40 -5.18
N GLN A 62 -7.94 -22.60 -6.04
CA GLN A 62 -6.50 -22.64 -6.29
C GLN A 62 -5.91 -21.26 -6.06
N PHE A 63 -4.79 -21.23 -5.35
CA PHE A 63 -4.06 -20.03 -4.98
C PHE A 63 -2.61 -20.20 -5.42
N TYR A 64 -2.04 -19.18 -6.04
CA TYR A 64 -0.60 -19.15 -6.31
C TYR A 64 -0.03 -17.77 -6.00
N ALA A 65 1.22 -17.75 -5.53
CA ALA A 65 1.94 -16.50 -5.29
C ALA A 65 2.44 -15.91 -6.61
N THR A 66 2.47 -14.59 -6.72
CA THR A 66 2.95 -13.87 -7.91
C THR A 66 3.90 -12.73 -7.55
N ASP A 67 4.30 -11.93 -8.53
CA ASP A 67 5.31 -10.87 -8.44
C ASP A 67 6.64 -11.39 -7.85
N ASN A 68 7.14 -10.79 -6.77
CA ASN A 68 8.44 -11.15 -6.18
C ASN A 68 8.49 -12.60 -5.68
N CYS A 69 7.33 -13.24 -5.52
CA CYS A 69 7.22 -14.57 -4.95
C CYS A 69 7.10 -15.67 -6.00
N GLU A 70 7.19 -15.32 -7.29
CA GLU A 70 7.08 -16.30 -8.37
C GLU A 70 8.21 -17.32 -8.39
N GLU A 71 9.42 -16.93 -7.96
CA GLU A 71 10.60 -17.81 -7.91
C GLU A 71 10.38 -19.01 -6.97
N TYR A 72 9.59 -18.83 -5.91
CA TYR A 72 9.31 -19.85 -4.91
C TYR A 72 8.21 -20.83 -5.36
N LYS A 73 7.51 -20.52 -6.46
CA LYS A 73 6.42 -21.35 -7.03
C LYS A 73 5.37 -21.80 -6.00
N ILE A 74 5.05 -20.92 -5.04
CA ILE A 74 4.16 -21.25 -3.93
C ILE A 74 2.73 -21.44 -4.45
N THR A 75 2.11 -22.55 -4.08
CA THR A 75 0.70 -22.86 -4.36
C THR A 75 -0.01 -23.32 -3.10
N GLN A 76 -1.31 -23.05 -3.03
CA GLN A 76 -2.19 -23.55 -1.97
C GLN A 76 -3.54 -23.92 -2.58
N PHE A 77 -4.25 -24.84 -1.93
CA PHE A 77 -5.50 -25.40 -2.45
C PHE A 77 -6.58 -25.49 -1.38
N ALA A 78 -7.83 -25.33 -1.79
CA ALA A 78 -9.02 -25.66 -1.02
C ALA A 78 -10.05 -26.35 -1.91
N ILE A 79 -11.09 -26.94 -1.31
CA ILE A 79 -12.11 -27.70 -2.04
C ILE A 79 -13.47 -27.01 -1.91
N LEU A 80 -14.06 -26.65 -3.05
CA LEU A 80 -15.49 -26.33 -3.15
C LEU A 80 -16.28 -27.62 -3.42
N GLN A 81 -17.09 -28.04 -2.45
CA GLN A 81 -17.90 -29.26 -2.51
C GLN A 81 -19.38 -28.91 -2.67
N TYR A 82 -20.04 -29.51 -3.65
CA TYR A 82 -21.49 -29.42 -3.78
C TYR A 82 -22.15 -30.52 -2.94
N ASN A 83 -23.22 -30.21 -2.20
CA ASN A 83 -23.89 -31.14 -1.26
C ASN A 83 -24.75 -32.24 -1.91
N ALA A 84 -24.54 -32.53 -3.19
CA ALA A 84 -25.20 -33.62 -3.90
C ALA A 84 -24.26 -34.82 -4.09
N ARG A 85 -24.80 -36.03 -4.35
CA ARG A 85 -23.97 -37.22 -4.61
C ARG A 85 -22.94 -36.87 -5.71
N PRO A 86 -21.63 -36.93 -5.41
CA PRO A 86 -20.63 -36.45 -6.36
C PRO A 86 -20.64 -37.35 -7.59
N SER A 87 -20.96 -36.77 -8.75
CA SER A 87 -20.85 -37.45 -10.05
C SER A 87 -19.45 -37.29 -10.66
N ARG A 88 -18.62 -36.39 -10.09
CA ARG A 88 -17.26 -36.11 -10.55
C ARG A 88 -16.23 -36.41 -9.46
N LEU A 89 -15.24 -37.25 -9.80
CA LEU A 89 -14.04 -37.44 -8.98
C LEU A 89 -13.14 -36.20 -9.08
N LEU A 90 -12.57 -35.79 -7.94
CA LEU A 90 -11.60 -34.69 -7.88
C LEU A 90 -10.26 -35.20 -8.42
N GLY A 91 -9.81 -34.66 -9.56
CA GLY A 91 -8.47 -34.93 -10.08
C GLY A 91 -7.39 -34.21 -9.26
N SER A 92 -6.13 -34.34 -9.66
CA SER A 92 -5.03 -33.55 -9.09
C SER A 92 -5.24 -32.04 -9.35
N PRO A 93 -4.83 -31.16 -8.44
CA PRO A 93 -4.83 -29.72 -8.69
C PRO A 93 -3.82 -29.37 -9.78
N SER A 94 -3.99 -28.18 -10.38
CA SER A 94 -3.03 -27.65 -11.36
C SER A 94 -1.69 -27.35 -10.68
N SER A 95 -0.59 -27.56 -11.40
CA SER A 95 0.74 -27.12 -10.96
C SER A 95 0.86 -25.59 -10.98
N TYR A 96 1.87 -25.05 -10.30
CA TYR A 96 2.19 -23.62 -10.35
C TYR A 96 2.31 -23.09 -11.79
N ASP A 97 3.11 -23.76 -12.62
CA ASP A 97 3.35 -23.34 -14.01
C ASP A 97 2.07 -23.43 -14.86
N GLN A 98 1.18 -24.38 -14.57
CA GLN A 98 -0.13 -24.43 -15.22
C GLN A 98 -1.02 -23.26 -14.81
N LEU A 99 -1.08 -22.94 -13.51
CA LEU A 99 -1.89 -21.84 -12.99
C LEU A 99 -1.42 -20.48 -13.53
N LYS A 100 -0.11 -20.23 -13.51
CA LYS A 100 0.48 -18.96 -13.97
C LYS A 100 0.27 -18.72 -15.47
N ASN A 101 0.36 -19.77 -16.29
CA ASN A 101 0.26 -19.65 -17.75
C ASN A 101 -1.17 -19.75 -18.28
N GLU A 102 -2.15 -20.05 -17.42
CA GLU A 102 -3.56 -20.10 -17.79
C GLU A 102 -4.09 -18.68 -18.00
N LYS A 103 -4.50 -18.37 -19.23
CA LYS A 103 -5.12 -17.07 -19.53
C LYS A 103 -6.49 -17.00 -18.89
N LYS A 104 -6.61 -16.15 -17.88
CA LYS A 104 -7.85 -15.87 -17.15
C LYS A 104 -8.05 -14.37 -17.11
N LEU A 105 -9.29 -13.93 -17.31
CA LEU A 105 -9.68 -12.57 -17.01
C LEU A 105 -9.48 -12.32 -15.51
N THR A 106 -8.44 -11.55 -15.17
CA THR A 106 -7.98 -11.39 -13.78
C THR A 106 -8.25 -9.98 -13.29
N LEU A 107 -8.93 -9.84 -12.15
CA LEU A 107 -9.02 -8.56 -11.45
C LEU A 107 -7.70 -8.24 -10.76
N ASN A 108 -7.28 -6.98 -10.84
CA ASN A 108 -6.05 -6.47 -10.25
C ASN A 108 -4.81 -7.25 -10.74
N PRO A 109 -4.64 -7.42 -12.06
CA PRO A 109 -3.70 -8.40 -12.61
C PRO A 109 -2.25 -8.16 -12.13
N PRO A 110 -1.47 -9.23 -11.91
CA PRO A 110 -0.05 -9.12 -11.52
C PRO A 110 0.78 -8.54 -12.67
N LEU A 111 2.02 -8.09 -12.37
CA LEU A 111 2.99 -7.58 -13.35
C LEU A 111 2.71 -6.18 -13.95
N LYS A 112 2.48 -5.20 -13.07
CA LYS A 112 2.95 -3.80 -13.26
C LYS A 112 2.38 -3.02 -14.43
N THR A 113 1.20 -3.33 -14.95
CA THR A 113 0.53 -2.42 -15.88
C THR A 113 -0.93 -2.31 -15.54
N CYS A 114 -1.43 -1.07 -15.51
CA CYS A 114 -2.85 -0.81 -15.45
C CYS A 114 -3.30 0.07 -16.61
N ALA A 115 -2.97 -0.39 -17.81
CA ALA A 115 -3.43 0.20 -19.05
C ALA A 115 -4.93 -0.07 -19.23
N ASP A 116 -5.62 0.85 -19.92
CA ASP A 116 -7.06 0.74 -20.18
C ASP A 116 -7.43 -0.46 -21.08
N ASP A 117 -6.46 -1.05 -21.78
CA ASP A 117 -6.64 -2.05 -22.85
C ASP A 117 -6.07 -3.44 -22.53
N LEU A 118 -5.98 -3.81 -21.24
CA LEU A 118 -5.54 -5.15 -20.84
C LEU A 118 -6.52 -6.24 -21.32
N PRO A 119 -6.12 -7.14 -22.26
CA PRO A 119 -7.03 -8.13 -22.84
C PRO A 119 -7.57 -9.12 -21.80
N ASP A 120 -6.70 -9.54 -20.89
CA ASP A 120 -6.96 -10.55 -19.87
C ASP A 120 -6.98 -9.94 -18.44
N GLY A 121 -7.13 -8.62 -18.33
CA GLY A 121 -6.99 -7.89 -17.07
C GLY A 121 -8.10 -6.89 -16.80
N VAL A 122 -8.49 -6.74 -15.53
CA VAL A 122 -9.37 -5.68 -15.06
C VAL A 122 -8.62 -4.87 -14.02
N CYS A 123 -8.36 -3.61 -14.30
CA CYS A 123 -7.72 -2.73 -13.33
C CYS A 123 -8.66 -2.30 -12.23
N VAL A 124 -8.11 -2.11 -11.03
CA VAL A 124 -8.85 -1.53 -9.92
C VAL A 124 -9.43 -0.17 -10.31
N SER A 125 -8.65 0.72 -10.95
CA SER A 125 -9.11 2.03 -11.46
C SER A 125 -10.26 1.94 -12.49
N SER A 126 -10.46 0.78 -13.12
CA SER A 126 -11.54 0.53 -14.08
C SER A 126 -12.85 0.07 -13.42
N LEU A 127 -12.80 -0.33 -12.14
CA LEU A 127 -14.02 -0.59 -11.36
C LEU A 127 -14.83 0.69 -11.21
N ARG A 128 -16.08 0.56 -10.81
CA ARG A 128 -16.99 1.69 -10.59
C ARG A 128 -17.67 1.51 -9.26
N SER A 129 -17.69 2.55 -8.42
CA SER A 129 -18.47 2.51 -7.19
C SER A 129 -19.96 2.33 -7.51
N SER A 130 -20.64 1.47 -6.75
CA SER A 130 -22.10 1.35 -6.84
C SER A 130 -22.82 2.51 -6.16
N LYS A 131 -22.19 3.11 -5.15
CA LYS A 131 -22.74 4.28 -4.46
C LYS A 131 -22.43 5.55 -5.25
N SER A 132 -23.21 6.60 -5.03
CA SER A 132 -22.86 7.94 -5.49
C SER A 132 -21.59 8.40 -4.78
N VAL A 133 -20.65 8.97 -5.53
CA VAL A 133 -19.45 9.61 -4.97
C VAL A 133 -19.78 11.06 -4.65
N GLN A 134 -19.27 11.58 -3.53
CA GLN A 134 -19.49 12.97 -3.14
C GLN A 134 -19.03 13.92 -4.25
N THR A 135 -19.82 14.94 -4.56
CA THR A 135 -19.59 15.81 -5.73
C THR A 135 -18.32 16.65 -5.60
N ASP A 136 -17.95 17.02 -4.38
CA ASP A 136 -16.71 17.72 -4.06
C ASP A 136 -15.47 16.88 -4.38
N VAL A 137 -15.49 15.57 -4.11
CA VAL A 137 -14.41 14.64 -4.50
C VAL A 137 -14.28 14.56 -6.02
N LEU A 138 -15.37 14.76 -6.78
CA LEU A 138 -15.36 14.68 -8.25
C LEU A 138 -14.97 15.99 -8.95
N LYS A 139 -14.74 17.08 -8.22
CA LYS A 139 -14.32 18.36 -8.83
C LYS A 139 -12.99 18.20 -9.58
N GLN A 140 -12.76 18.93 -10.66
CA GLN A 140 -11.55 18.73 -11.46
C GLN A 140 -10.26 19.06 -10.69
N ILE A 141 -10.28 20.15 -9.92
CA ILE A 141 -9.11 20.65 -9.19
C ILE A 141 -9.30 20.37 -7.68
N PRO A 142 -8.46 19.53 -7.05
CA PRO A 142 -8.53 19.29 -5.61
C PRO A 142 -8.12 20.55 -4.83
N ASP A 143 -8.47 20.63 -3.55
CA ASP A 143 -8.00 21.74 -2.69
C ASP A 143 -6.51 21.60 -2.40
N ILE A 144 -6.06 20.34 -2.23
CA ILE A 144 -4.67 19.99 -2.01
C ILE A 144 -4.29 18.90 -3.00
N LYS A 145 -3.20 19.13 -3.73
CA LYS A 145 -2.54 18.10 -4.55
C LYS A 145 -1.13 17.90 -4.02
N MET A 146 -0.77 16.66 -3.72
CA MET A 146 0.58 16.29 -3.32
C MET A 146 1.10 15.12 -4.13
N TYR A 147 2.42 15.11 -4.35
CA TYR A 147 3.14 14.02 -4.99
C TYR A 147 3.94 13.29 -3.91
N MET A 148 3.63 12.01 -3.71
CA MET A 148 4.28 11.17 -2.71
C MET A 148 5.06 10.08 -3.44
N ALA A 149 6.37 10.32 -3.59
CA ALA A 149 7.28 9.32 -4.13
C ALA A 149 7.85 8.47 -3.00
N TYR A 150 8.03 7.18 -3.27
CA TYR A 150 8.67 6.27 -2.32
C TYR A 150 9.80 5.49 -2.99
N ASN A 151 10.83 5.20 -2.22
CA ASN A 151 11.96 4.41 -2.68
C ASN A 151 12.65 3.68 -1.52
N PHE A 152 13.66 2.88 -1.89
CA PHE A 152 14.68 2.40 -0.98
C PHE A 152 15.99 3.13 -1.24
N SER A 153 16.72 3.42 -0.16
CA SER A 153 18.16 3.68 -0.26
C SER A 153 18.93 2.45 0.23
N LEU A 154 19.95 2.08 -0.54
CA LEU A 154 20.94 1.06 -0.19
C LEU A 154 22.04 1.68 0.67
N PHE A 155 22.46 0.97 1.71
CA PHE A 155 23.48 1.37 2.65
C PHE A 155 24.60 0.35 2.72
N GLU A 156 25.81 0.86 2.83
CA GLU A 156 26.96 0.10 3.28
C GLU A 156 26.96 -0.03 4.82
N PRO A 157 27.50 -1.13 5.39
CA PRO A 157 27.56 -1.31 6.84
C PRO A 157 28.17 -0.11 7.59
N GLY A 158 29.22 0.51 7.04
CA GLY A 158 29.86 1.67 7.67
C GLY A 158 28.99 2.94 7.72
N GLU A 159 27.97 3.05 6.85
CA GLU A 159 27.01 4.15 6.85
C GLU A 159 25.92 3.98 7.93
N LEU A 160 25.62 2.73 8.31
CA LEU A 160 24.59 2.41 9.30
C LEU A 160 25.12 2.23 10.71
N PHE A 161 26.26 1.56 10.85
CA PHE A 161 26.85 1.23 12.15
C PHE A 161 27.78 2.35 12.64
N VAL A 162 27.29 3.59 12.59
CA VAL A 162 28.02 4.75 13.14
C VAL A 162 27.85 4.77 14.66
N PRO A 163 28.95 4.88 15.45
CA PRO A 163 28.87 4.90 16.90
C PRO A 163 27.88 5.94 17.44
N ASN A 164 27.07 5.54 18.42
CA ASN A 164 26.03 6.37 19.05
C ASN A 164 24.89 6.83 18.12
N THR A 165 24.73 6.20 16.96
CA THR A 165 23.54 6.38 16.12
C THR A 165 22.75 5.08 16.01
N TYR A 166 21.45 5.20 15.73
CA TYR A 166 20.60 4.06 15.42
C TYR A 166 19.80 4.37 14.17
N THR A 167 20.07 3.63 13.11
CA THR A 167 19.32 3.70 11.85
C THR A 167 18.56 2.40 11.68
N LYS A 168 17.26 2.49 11.42
CA LYS A 168 16.42 1.31 11.15
C LYS A 168 16.76 0.80 9.75
N TYR A 169 16.90 -0.50 9.59
CA TYR A 169 17.21 -1.11 8.30
C TYR A 169 16.57 -2.49 8.16
N ALA A 170 16.46 -2.94 6.92
CA ALA A 170 16.18 -4.32 6.55
C ALA A 170 17.34 -4.86 5.73
N VAL A 171 17.50 -6.19 5.73
CA VAL A 171 18.49 -6.88 4.89
C VAL A 171 17.71 -7.72 3.88
N PHE A 172 17.85 -7.41 2.59
CA PHE A 172 17.17 -8.14 1.52
C PHE A 172 18.09 -9.22 0.93
N LEU A 173 17.75 -10.48 1.19
CA LEU A 173 18.42 -11.66 0.63
C LEU A 173 17.98 -11.90 -0.84
N PRO A 174 18.81 -12.49 -1.71
CA PRO A 174 20.09 -13.17 -1.46
C PRO A 174 21.34 -12.29 -1.36
N GLY A 175 21.22 -10.96 -1.49
CA GLY A 175 22.32 -10.03 -1.20
C GLY A 175 22.41 -9.65 0.29
N PRO A 176 23.49 -9.03 0.77
CA PRO A 176 23.43 -8.26 2.01
C PRO A 176 22.98 -6.83 1.69
N TYR A 177 21.90 -6.64 0.92
CA TYR A 177 21.40 -5.30 0.62
C TYR A 177 20.76 -4.73 1.86
N ILE A 178 21.47 -3.80 2.52
CA ILE A 178 20.94 -3.12 3.69
C ILE A 178 20.15 -1.91 3.23
N VAL A 179 18.86 -1.86 3.55
CA VAL A 179 17.95 -0.85 3.00
C VAL A 179 17.17 -0.14 4.09
N SER A 180 16.92 1.15 3.84
CA SER A 180 15.86 1.91 4.52
C SER A 180 14.90 2.44 3.47
N SER A 181 13.64 2.65 3.86
CA SER A 181 12.62 3.20 2.99
C SER A 181 12.33 4.65 3.28
N PHE A 182 11.91 5.38 2.25
CA PHE A 182 11.67 6.81 2.31
C PHE A 182 10.36 7.16 1.61
N MET A 183 9.62 8.11 2.19
CA MET A 183 8.50 8.80 1.58
C MET A 183 8.92 10.26 1.36
N ASN A 184 9.04 10.71 0.11
CA ASN A 184 9.60 12.02 -0.25
C ASN A 184 10.91 12.30 0.51
N HIS A 185 11.87 11.37 0.44
CA HIS A 185 13.19 11.53 1.08
C HIS A 185 13.20 11.56 2.63
N LEU A 186 12.07 11.30 3.29
CA LEU A 186 11.99 11.17 4.75
C LEU A 186 11.66 9.73 5.11
N SER A 187 12.49 9.12 5.97
CA SER A 187 12.26 7.79 6.53
C SER A 187 11.47 7.89 7.82
N PHE A 188 10.24 7.37 7.83
CA PHE A 188 9.37 7.52 8.99
C PHE A 188 9.89 6.80 10.22
N SER A 189 9.83 7.48 11.37
CA SER A 189 10.04 6.90 12.69
C SER A 189 8.81 7.13 13.56
N PHE A 190 8.37 6.07 14.23
CA PHE A 190 7.28 6.16 15.19
C PHE A 190 7.70 7.07 16.35
N PRO A 191 6.82 8.00 16.75
CA PRO A 191 7.09 8.86 17.89
C PRO A 191 7.02 8.04 19.20
N PRO A 192 7.70 8.49 20.26
CA PRO A 192 7.70 7.80 21.55
C PRO A 192 6.37 7.92 22.32
N ALA A 193 5.47 8.79 21.86
CA ALA A 193 4.11 8.92 22.39
C ALA A 193 3.10 9.09 21.24
N PRO A 194 1.82 8.71 21.43
CA PRO A 194 0.81 8.82 20.38
C PRO A 194 0.54 10.27 19.99
N LEU A 195 0.56 10.56 18.67
CA LEU A 195 0.26 11.91 18.16
C LEU A 195 -1.13 12.40 18.56
N LEU A 196 -2.13 11.50 18.55
CA LEU A 196 -3.52 11.87 18.80
C LEU A 196 -3.78 12.35 20.23
N THR A 197 -3.14 11.74 21.23
CA THR A 197 -3.40 12.03 22.65
C THR A 197 -2.30 12.86 23.30
N GLN A 198 -1.11 12.91 22.71
CA GLN A 198 0.09 13.51 23.28
C GLN A 198 0.89 14.33 22.26
N TYR A 199 0.22 14.98 21.32
CA TYR A 199 0.85 15.77 20.24
C TYR A 199 1.97 16.70 20.76
N GLN A 200 1.72 17.43 21.84
CA GLN A 200 2.68 18.38 22.42
C GLN A 200 3.97 17.72 22.91
N ASP A 201 3.91 16.44 23.34
CA ASP A 201 5.08 15.71 23.86
C ASP A 201 6.02 15.25 22.73
N VAL A 202 5.57 15.30 21.47
CA VAL A 202 6.29 14.77 20.31
C VAL A 202 6.37 15.76 19.14
N ALA A 203 5.87 16.98 19.31
CA ALA A 203 5.83 18.00 18.26
C ALA A 203 7.24 18.31 17.70
N ASP A 204 8.27 18.30 18.56
CA ASP A 204 9.67 18.51 18.19
C ASP A 204 10.29 17.35 17.38
N LYS A 205 9.61 16.19 17.32
CA LYS A 205 10.02 15.00 16.55
C LYS A 205 9.36 14.94 15.17
N THR A 206 8.36 15.79 14.93
CA THR A 206 7.65 15.83 13.66
C THR A 206 8.43 16.57 12.59
N CYS A 207 8.27 16.15 11.35
CA CYS A 207 8.93 16.75 10.19
C CYS A 207 8.06 16.62 8.94
N ASN A 208 8.38 17.40 7.91
CA ASN A 208 7.88 17.22 6.55
C ASN A 208 8.83 17.91 5.56
N MET A 209 8.42 18.02 4.30
CA MET A 209 9.25 18.64 3.26
C MET A 209 9.48 20.14 3.44
N ASP A 210 8.62 20.83 4.20
CA ASP A 210 8.78 22.26 4.52
C ASP A 210 9.59 22.47 5.82
N ASN A 211 9.59 21.47 6.72
CA ASN A 211 10.31 21.47 7.98
C ASN A 211 11.17 20.19 8.10
N ILE A 212 12.24 20.16 7.31
CA ILE A 212 13.19 19.04 7.24
C ILE A 212 14.11 19.08 8.48
N PRO A 213 14.44 17.93 9.12
CA PRO A 213 15.32 17.89 10.29
C PRO A 213 16.69 18.54 10.06
N ARG A 214 17.31 19.09 11.10
CA ARG A 214 18.66 19.68 10.99
C ARG A 214 19.69 18.58 10.61
N GLY A 215 20.53 18.87 9.62
CA GLY A 215 21.51 17.91 9.09
C GLY A 215 21.00 17.10 7.90
N CYS A 216 19.70 17.16 7.62
CA CYS A 216 19.13 16.67 6.38
C CYS A 216 19.26 17.72 5.28
N SER A 217 19.75 17.29 4.12
CA SER A 217 19.76 18.09 2.90
C SER A 217 19.32 17.23 1.73
N SER A 218 18.92 17.85 0.63
CA SER A 218 18.62 17.16 -0.65
C SER A 218 19.76 16.26 -1.14
N ASN A 219 20.99 16.49 -0.66
CA ASN A 219 22.18 15.73 -1.03
C ASN A 219 22.62 14.72 0.05
N SER A 220 21.95 14.69 1.22
CA SER A 220 22.26 13.81 2.36
C SER A 220 20.98 13.17 2.94
N ILE A 221 20.11 12.75 2.03
CA ILE A 221 18.79 12.14 2.30
C ILE A 221 18.89 10.85 3.13
N ARG A 222 20.04 10.17 3.07
CA ARG A 222 20.23 8.80 3.56
C ARG A 222 20.00 8.64 5.07
N ASN A 223 20.15 9.68 5.88
CA ASN A 223 19.92 9.59 7.34
C ASN A 223 18.74 10.43 7.85
N CYS A 224 17.80 10.76 6.96
CA CYS A 224 16.69 11.64 7.28
C CYS A 224 15.52 10.89 7.88
N SER A 225 15.61 10.60 9.18
CA SER A 225 14.52 9.95 9.91
C SER A 225 13.86 10.86 10.93
N CYS A 226 12.53 10.82 10.94
CA CYS A 226 11.68 11.62 11.83
C CYS A 226 10.22 11.12 11.73
N THR A 227 9.34 11.62 12.60
CA THR A 227 7.90 11.37 12.45
C THR A 227 7.37 12.25 11.32
N HIS A 228 7.35 11.73 10.09
CA HIS A 228 6.87 12.46 8.92
C HIS A 228 5.35 12.69 9.02
N VAL A 229 4.95 13.95 9.17
CA VAL A 229 3.54 14.38 9.31
C VAL A 229 3.19 15.40 8.25
N VAL A 230 2.19 15.08 7.43
CA VAL A 230 1.58 15.99 6.45
C VAL A 230 0.29 16.55 7.06
N TYR A 231 0.23 17.86 7.23
CA TYR A 231 -0.97 18.54 7.74
C TYR A 231 -1.96 18.82 6.61
N ILE A 232 -3.23 18.58 6.88
CA ILE A 232 -4.34 18.77 5.97
C ILE A 232 -5.49 19.49 6.71
N PRO A 233 -5.97 20.64 6.21
CA PRO A 233 -7.14 21.31 6.77
C PRO A 233 -8.39 20.41 6.74
N LEU A 234 -9.18 20.45 7.81
CA LEU A 234 -10.45 19.72 7.88
C LEU A 234 -11.40 20.16 6.75
N GLY A 235 -11.98 19.18 6.06
CA GLY A 235 -12.91 19.36 4.95
C GLY A 235 -12.25 19.48 3.56
N ALA A 236 -10.92 19.57 3.47
CA ALA A 236 -10.22 19.67 2.20
C ALA A 236 -10.38 18.39 1.35
N VAL A 237 -10.54 18.55 0.04
CA VAL A 237 -10.43 17.46 -0.94
C VAL A 237 -8.97 17.30 -1.33
N VAL A 238 -8.41 16.15 -1.01
CA VAL A 238 -6.98 15.84 -1.12
C VAL A 238 -6.77 14.85 -2.26
N GLU A 239 -5.92 15.21 -3.22
CA GLU A 239 -5.39 14.29 -4.23
C GLU A 239 -3.94 13.94 -3.92
N ILE A 240 -3.65 12.64 -3.89
CA ILE A 240 -2.29 12.13 -3.74
C ILE A 240 -1.92 11.38 -5.03
N VAL A 241 -0.84 11.81 -5.65
CA VAL A 241 -0.19 11.08 -6.75
C VAL A 241 0.95 10.28 -6.14
N PHE A 242 0.75 8.97 -5.98
CA PHE A 242 1.77 8.04 -5.53
C PHE A 242 2.67 7.64 -6.69
N ILE A 243 3.98 7.59 -6.43
CA ILE A 243 5.00 7.36 -7.44
C ILE A 243 5.97 6.30 -6.90
N ASP A 244 6.11 5.22 -7.64
CA ASP A 244 7.09 4.19 -7.32
C ASP A 244 8.44 4.54 -7.95
N GLU A 245 9.44 4.86 -7.12
CA GLU A 245 10.82 5.07 -7.57
C GLU A 245 11.74 3.91 -7.18
N VAL A 246 11.19 2.77 -6.75
CA VAL A 246 11.98 1.58 -6.42
C VAL A 246 12.61 1.00 -7.68
N ALA A 247 13.92 0.78 -7.62
CA ALA A 247 14.73 0.39 -8.77
C ALA A 247 14.58 -1.08 -9.20
N PHE A 248 13.89 -1.89 -8.40
CA PHE A 248 13.70 -3.33 -8.61
C PHE A 248 12.22 -3.70 -8.53
N ASP A 249 11.92 -4.93 -8.91
CA ASP A 249 10.57 -5.45 -8.91
C ASP A 249 10.11 -5.71 -7.49
N ASP A 250 9.24 -4.83 -7.00
CA ASP A 250 8.63 -4.99 -5.69
C ASP A 250 7.20 -4.43 -5.62
N ALA A 251 6.27 -5.16 -5.01
CA ALA A 251 4.87 -4.79 -4.92
C ALA A 251 4.58 -4.01 -3.64
N HIS A 252 4.02 -2.80 -3.79
CA HIS A 252 3.78 -1.89 -2.67
C HIS A 252 2.29 -1.58 -2.56
N ALA A 253 1.61 -2.28 -1.64
CA ALA A 253 0.24 -1.99 -1.26
C ALA A 253 0.23 -0.87 -0.22
N PHE A 254 -0.32 0.30 -0.54
CA PHE A 254 -0.36 1.44 0.37
C PHE A 254 -1.73 1.52 1.06
N HIS A 255 -1.73 1.57 2.39
CA HIS A 255 -2.93 1.62 3.22
C HIS A 255 -3.03 2.94 3.98
N LEU A 256 -4.21 3.57 3.96
CA LEU A 256 -4.51 4.78 4.73
C LEU A 256 -5.51 4.46 5.84
N HIS A 257 -5.13 4.74 7.08
CA HIS A 257 -6.01 4.61 8.23
C HIS A 257 -7.09 5.71 8.23
N GLY A 258 -8.23 5.44 8.84
CA GLY A 258 -9.29 6.44 9.06
C GLY A 258 -10.08 6.87 7.82
N TYR A 259 -9.69 6.40 6.62
CA TYR A 259 -10.30 6.76 5.34
C TYR A 259 -10.35 5.56 4.40
N ALA A 260 -11.39 5.52 3.57
CA ALA A 260 -11.28 4.98 2.23
C ALA A 260 -11.05 6.13 1.24
N TYR A 261 -10.28 5.90 0.19
CA TYR A 261 -9.96 6.85 -0.86
C TYR A 261 -10.42 6.34 -2.23
N HIS A 262 -10.77 7.27 -3.10
CA HIS A 262 -11.17 6.98 -4.47
C HIS A 262 -9.96 6.82 -5.36
N VAL A 263 -9.90 5.72 -6.12
CA VAL A 263 -8.83 5.47 -7.10
C VAL A 263 -9.23 6.09 -8.43
N LEU A 264 -8.61 7.21 -8.78
CA LEU A 264 -8.94 7.96 -10.01
C LEU A 264 -8.19 7.44 -11.22
N GLY A 265 -6.96 6.96 -11.04
CA GLY A 265 -6.11 6.58 -12.15
C GLY A 265 -4.91 5.79 -11.67
N MET A 266 -4.38 4.96 -12.56
CA MET A 266 -3.18 4.17 -12.36
C MET A 266 -2.46 4.14 -13.71
N GLY A 267 -1.14 4.04 -13.70
CA GLY A 267 -0.39 3.86 -14.93
C GLY A 267 1.02 3.37 -14.67
N SER A 268 1.63 2.82 -15.71
CA SER A 268 2.97 2.23 -15.67
C SER A 268 3.90 2.93 -16.66
N PRO A 269 5.21 2.67 -16.58
CA PRO A 269 6.16 3.15 -17.59
C PRO A 269 5.79 2.77 -19.03
N GLY A 270 5.20 1.59 -19.22
CA GLY A 270 4.81 1.06 -20.52
C GLY A 270 3.81 1.94 -21.25
N ASP A 271 2.89 2.58 -20.51
CA ASP A 271 1.89 3.51 -21.06
C ASP A 271 2.53 4.73 -21.76
N PHE A 272 3.79 5.00 -21.46
CA PHE A 272 4.58 6.10 -22.02
C PHE A 272 5.74 5.62 -22.89
N GLY A 273 5.87 4.31 -23.14
CA GLY A 273 7.01 3.73 -23.87
C GLY A 273 8.33 3.85 -23.11
N LEU A 274 8.28 3.85 -21.78
CA LEU A 274 9.43 4.02 -20.89
C LEU A 274 9.69 2.77 -20.06
N GLN A 275 10.87 2.70 -19.45
CA GLN A 275 11.23 1.62 -18.52
C GLN A 275 10.90 1.95 -17.06
N LYS A 276 10.93 3.24 -16.69
CA LYS A 276 10.61 3.73 -15.34
C LYS A 276 10.00 5.14 -15.40
N LEU A 277 9.24 5.50 -14.38
CA LEU A 277 8.77 6.86 -14.14
C LEU A 277 9.41 7.40 -12.85
N ASP A 278 10.21 8.45 -12.95
CA ASP A 278 10.67 9.20 -11.78
C ASP A 278 9.69 10.32 -11.39
N ARG A 279 9.85 10.86 -10.19
CA ARG A 279 8.97 11.88 -9.63
C ARG A 279 8.85 13.11 -10.52
N ASP A 280 9.96 13.63 -11.02
CA ASP A 280 9.98 14.84 -11.84
C ASP A 280 9.25 14.62 -13.16
N LEU A 281 9.43 13.46 -13.77
CA LEU A 281 8.70 13.08 -14.97
C LEU A 281 7.20 12.96 -14.70
N VAL A 282 6.78 12.28 -13.63
CA VAL A 282 5.36 12.16 -13.29
C VAL A 282 4.72 13.52 -13.04
N ILE A 283 5.39 14.43 -12.32
CA ILE A 283 4.92 15.81 -12.11
C ILE A 283 4.73 16.53 -13.45
N ARG A 284 5.71 16.44 -14.36
CA ARG A 284 5.59 17.05 -15.70
C ARG A 284 4.44 16.44 -16.51
N LEU A 285 4.29 15.12 -16.48
CA LEU A 285 3.19 14.43 -17.16
C LEU A 285 1.83 14.87 -16.59
N ASP A 286 1.72 15.07 -15.27
CA ASP A 286 0.50 15.53 -14.64
C ASP A 286 0.14 16.96 -15.04
N GLN A 287 1.14 17.86 -15.04
CA GLN A 287 0.98 19.25 -15.48
C GLN A 287 0.56 19.35 -16.95
N GLN A 288 0.96 18.38 -17.78
CA GLN A 288 0.55 18.26 -19.17
C GLN A 288 -0.82 17.58 -19.36
N GLY A 289 -1.49 17.18 -18.28
CA GLY A 289 -2.77 16.46 -18.33
C GLY A 289 -2.67 15.03 -18.88
N ARG A 290 -1.47 14.42 -18.83
CA ARG A 290 -1.20 13.10 -19.40
C ARG A 290 -1.43 11.95 -18.40
N LEU A 291 -1.55 12.24 -17.11
CA LEU A 291 -1.99 11.25 -16.12
C LEU A 291 -3.52 11.14 -16.16
N LYS A 292 -4.01 10.01 -16.68
CA LYS A 292 -5.44 9.76 -16.85
C LYS A 292 -6.13 9.72 -15.49
N ARG A 293 -7.29 10.38 -15.41
CA ARG A 293 -8.18 10.34 -14.25
C ARG A 293 -9.58 10.00 -14.72
N ASN A 294 -10.24 9.13 -13.97
CA ASN A 294 -11.61 8.72 -14.19
C ASN A 294 -12.49 9.21 -13.04
N PHE A 295 -13.27 10.24 -13.33
CA PHE A 295 -14.22 10.84 -12.38
C PHE A 295 -15.61 10.19 -12.44
N VAL A 296 -15.82 9.20 -13.30
CA VAL A 296 -17.12 8.51 -13.40
C VAL A 296 -17.17 7.43 -12.33
N ARG A 297 -17.73 7.77 -11.16
CA ARG A 297 -17.89 6.86 -10.02
C ARG A 297 -16.62 6.05 -9.71
N PRO A 298 -15.48 6.70 -9.43
CA PRO A 298 -14.24 6.00 -9.10
C PRO A 298 -14.46 5.06 -7.89
N PRO A 299 -13.88 3.86 -7.91
CA PRO A 299 -14.00 2.90 -6.81
C PRO A 299 -13.31 3.46 -5.58
N SER A 300 -13.83 3.13 -4.41
CA SER A 300 -13.25 3.52 -3.12
C SER A 300 -12.59 2.30 -2.49
N LYS A 301 -11.38 2.49 -1.93
CA LYS A 301 -10.53 1.47 -1.32
C LYS A 301 -9.73 2.10 -0.19
N ASP A 302 -9.30 1.31 0.78
CA ASP A 302 -8.36 1.80 1.79
C ASP A 302 -6.93 1.29 1.54
N THR A 303 -6.76 0.29 0.65
CA THR A 303 -5.47 -0.32 0.33
C THR A 303 -5.34 -0.48 -1.17
N LEU A 304 -4.24 0.01 -1.76
CA LEU A 304 -4.01 -0.02 -3.21
C LEU A 304 -2.56 -0.36 -3.52
N VAL A 305 -2.37 -1.34 -4.40
CA VAL A 305 -1.05 -1.59 -4.99
C VAL A 305 -0.72 -0.52 -6.03
N VAL A 306 0.44 0.10 -5.91
CA VAL A 306 0.93 1.04 -6.91
C VAL A 306 1.63 0.24 -8.01
N PRO A 307 1.34 0.47 -9.32
CA PRO A 307 2.04 -0.21 -10.40
C PRO A 307 3.54 0.03 -10.31
N ASN A 308 4.36 -1.02 -10.43
CA ASN A 308 5.77 -0.85 -10.14
C ASN A 308 6.44 0.10 -11.13
N GLN A 309 7.35 0.93 -10.61
CA GLN A 309 7.98 2.04 -11.32
C GLN A 309 6.97 2.99 -12.00
N GLY A 310 5.70 2.94 -11.59
CA GLY A 310 4.57 3.65 -12.15
C GLY A 310 3.98 4.64 -11.17
N TYR A 311 2.67 4.90 -11.32
CA TYR A 311 1.95 5.81 -10.46
C TYR A 311 0.50 5.36 -10.18
N SER A 312 -0.05 5.89 -9.10
CA SER A 312 -1.50 5.89 -8.87
C SER A 312 -1.97 7.27 -8.41
N VAL A 313 -3.19 7.63 -8.78
CA VAL A 313 -3.84 8.88 -8.39
C VAL A 313 -5.03 8.52 -7.53
N ILE A 314 -4.97 8.91 -6.26
CA ILE A 314 -6.04 8.69 -5.30
C ILE A 314 -6.60 10.02 -4.79
N ARG A 315 -7.85 9.99 -4.31
CA ARG A 315 -8.50 11.17 -3.75
C ARG A 315 -9.43 10.84 -2.60
N PHE A 316 -9.37 11.62 -1.54
CA PHE A 316 -10.31 11.54 -0.42
C PHE A 316 -10.69 12.94 0.07
N LYS A 317 -11.77 13.02 0.83
CA LYS A 317 -12.15 14.22 1.57
C LYS A 317 -11.63 14.06 2.99
N ALA A 318 -10.88 15.03 3.49
CA ALA A 318 -10.33 15.01 4.83
C ALA A 318 -11.39 15.43 5.85
N ASP A 319 -12.41 14.61 6.07
CA ASP A 319 -13.58 14.89 6.94
C ASP A 319 -13.55 14.16 8.30
N ASN A 320 -12.46 13.46 8.60
CA ASN A 320 -12.23 12.73 9.84
C ASN A 320 -11.00 13.31 10.58
N PRO A 321 -11.18 14.26 11.52
CA PRO A 321 -10.06 14.91 12.21
C PRO A 321 -9.27 13.90 13.06
N GLY A 322 -7.95 13.90 12.93
CA GLY A 322 -7.09 12.90 13.57
C GLY A 322 -5.69 12.81 12.99
N SER A 323 -4.88 11.92 13.56
CA SER A 323 -3.54 11.56 13.06
C SER A 323 -3.60 10.16 12.45
N TRP A 324 -3.64 10.07 11.13
CA TRP A 324 -3.88 8.82 10.41
C TRP A 324 -2.61 8.31 9.74
N LEU A 325 -2.20 7.07 10.06
CA LEU A 325 -1.04 6.45 9.43
C LEU A 325 -1.35 6.11 7.97
N PHE A 326 -0.47 6.51 7.07
CA PHE A 326 -0.45 6.08 5.67
C PHE A 326 0.87 5.33 5.44
N HIS A 327 0.80 4.02 5.17
CA HIS A 327 1.98 3.18 5.12
C HIS A 327 1.89 2.08 4.07
N CYS A 328 3.05 1.53 3.67
CA CYS A 328 3.09 0.30 2.91
C CYS A 328 2.63 -0.88 3.78
N HIS A 329 1.65 -1.65 3.36
CA HIS A 329 1.06 -2.76 4.10
C HIS A 329 1.95 -4.03 4.11
N TYR A 330 3.19 -3.93 3.61
CA TYR A 330 4.24 -4.89 3.93
C TYR A 330 4.98 -4.42 5.20
N GLU A 331 4.88 -5.23 6.26
CA GLU A 331 5.34 -4.89 7.61
C GLU A 331 6.81 -4.45 7.65
N VAL A 332 7.70 -5.15 6.93
CA VAL A 332 9.12 -4.79 6.87
C VAL A 332 9.31 -3.38 6.29
N HIS A 333 8.62 -3.03 5.21
CA HIS A 333 8.71 -1.71 4.59
C HIS A 333 8.21 -0.60 5.52
N THR A 334 7.10 -0.83 6.23
CA THR A 334 6.63 0.10 7.27
C THR A 334 7.68 0.28 8.36
N LEU A 335 8.26 -0.80 8.87
CA LEU A 335 9.24 -0.77 9.95
C LEU A 335 10.50 0.03 9.56
N VAL A 336 10.96 -0.12 8.31
CA VAL A 336 12.12 0.62 7.79
C VAL A 336 11.80 1.99 7.19
N GLY A 337 10.57 2.49 7.39
CA GLY A 337 10.24 3.90 7.22
C GLY A 337 9.36 4.27 6.04
N MET A 338 8.76 3.30 5.34
CA MET A 338 7.81 3.54 4.24
C MET A 338 6.41 3.91 4.76
N ALA A 339 6.35 5.03 5.47
CA ALA A 339 5.12 5.54 6.05
C ALA A 339 5.16 7.07 6.16
N PHE A 340 4.01 7.66 6.42
CA PHE A 340 3.85 9.03 6.90
C PHE A 340 2.51 9.14 7.61
N VAL A 341 2.28 10.24 8.32
CA VAL A 341 1.02 10.52 8.99
C VAL A 341 0.30 11.64 8.25
N VAL A 342 -0.99 11.42 7.99
CA VAL A 342 -1.93 12.45 7.56
C VAL A 342 -2.59 13.03 8.81
N GLN A 343 -2.20 14.25 9.19
CA GLN A 343 -2.82 15.01 10.27
C GLN A 343 -3.97 15.83 9.69
N VAL A 344 -5.20 15.51 10.05
CA VAL A 344 -6.40 16.22 9.60
C VAL A 344 -6.96 17.09 10.72
N GLY A 345 -7.10 18.38 10.42
CA GLY A 345 -7.63 19.36 11.37
C GLY A 345 -6.65 19.78 12.47
N ASP A 346 -7.07 20.79 13.22
CA ASP A 346 -6.34 21.36 14.34
C ASP A 346 -6.63 20.59 15.64
N PRO A 347 -5.81 20.74 16.70
CA PRO A 347 -6.06 20.11 17.99
C PRO A 347 -7.46 20.39 18.57
N SER A 348 -8.07 21.53 18.23
CA SER A 348 -9.44 21.88 18.63
C SER A 348 -10.53 21.08 17.92
N ASP A 349 -10.22 20.47 16.78
CA ASP A 349 -11.16 19.63 16.02
C ASP A 349 -11.18 18.18 16.53
N LEU A 350 -10.19 17.79 17.33
CA LEU A 350 -10.02 16.43 17.83
C LEU A 350 -10.96 16.16 19.02
N PRO A 351 -11.48 14.93 19.16
CA PRO A 351 -12.18 14.55 20.39
C PRO A 351 -11.24 14.62 21.61
N PRO A 352 -11.77 14.91 22.81
CA PRO A 352 -10.96 14.92 24.02
C PRO A 352 -10.35 13.54 24.27
N VAL A 353 -9.15 13.52 24.85
CA VAL A 353 -8.50 12.28 25.29
C VAL A 353 -9.39 11.60 26.34
N PRO A 354 -9.72 10.30 26.19
CA PRO A 354 -10.53 9.59 27.17
C PRO A 354 -9.94 9.64 28.58
N ASP A 355 -10.81 9.70 29.60
CA ASP A 355 -10.40 9.69 31.00
C ASP A 355 -9.57 8.43 31.32
N GLY A 356 -8.41 8.62 31.94
CA GLY A 356 -7.51 7.51 32.30
C GLY A 356 -6.76 6.88 31.13
N PHE A 357 -6.77 7.48 29.93
CA PHE A 357 -5.99 6.97 28.81
C PHE A 357 -4.48 6.98 29.16
N PRO A 358 -3.75 5.87 28.92
CA PRO A 358 -2.33 5.78 29.26
C PRO A 358 -1.49 6.84 28.54
N ARG A 359 -0.49 7.37 29.25
CA ARG A 359 0.53 8.22 28.64
C ARG A 359 1.83 7.45 28.39
N CYS A 360 2.46 7.74 27.26
CA CYS A 360 3.75 7.18 26.84
C CYS A 360 4.80 8.28 26.72
N GLY A 361 6.06 7.89 26.51
CA GLY A 361 7.17 8.81 26.31
C GLY A 361 8.42 8.03 25.96
N ASN A 362 9.56 8.73 25.85
CA ASN A 362 10.83 8.05 25.61
C ASN A 362 11.09 7.06 26.74
N PHE A 363 11.33 5.79 26.39
CA PHE A 363 11.87 4.83 27.32
C PHE A 363 13.34 5.18 27.57
N LEU A 364 13.57 6.02 28.57
CA LEU A 364 14.89 6.23 29.14
C LEU A 364 15.02 5.18 30.24
N PRO A 365 15.80 4.10 30.07
CA PRO A 365 16.06 3.20 31.18
C PRO A 365 16.56 4.06 32.36
N ASN A 366 16.00 3.83 33.56
CA ASN A 366 16.52 4.43 34.78
C ASN A 366 18.03 4.21 34.76
N ARG A 367 18.78 5.31 34.63
CA ARG A 367 20.24 5.39 34.42
C ARG A 367 20.92 4.03 34.46
N LEU A 368 21.52 3.63 33.33
CA LEU A 368 22.61 2.64 33.30
C LEU A 368 23.33 2.67 34.64
N ASP A 369 23.17 1.60 35.41
CA ASP A 369 23.85 1.42 36.68
C ASP A 369 25.30 1.88 36.47
N GLU A 370 25.78 2.84 37.27
CA GLU A 370 27.10 3.44 37.07
C GLU A 370 28.21 2.37 37.10
N THR A 371 27.91 1.18 37.65
CA THR A 371 28.73 -0.03 37.64
C THR A 371 28.99 -0.62 36.24
N LEU A 372 28.17 -0.31 35.23
CA LEU A 372 28.36 -0.77 33.85
C LEU A 372 29.32 0.11 33.03
N ARG A 373 29.76 1.27 33.56
CA ARG A 373 30.75 2.14 32.90
C ARG A 373 32.21 1.70 33.08
N THR A 374 32.50 0.72 33.93
CA THR A 374 33.90 0.36 34.27
C THR A 374 34.37 -0.99 33.73
N LYS A 375 33.70 -1.57 32.73
CA LYS A 375 34.33 -2.64 31.94
C LYS A 375 34.94 -2.03 30.68
N GLU A 376 36.15 -1.51 30.85
CA GLU A 376 37.12 -1.43 29.77
C GLU A 376 37.24 -2.82 29.12
N TRP A 377 37.07 -2.86 27.80
CA TRP A 377 37.41 -4.02 26.97
C TRP A 377 38.81 -3.84 26.42
#